data_AF-A0A2V5NS87-F1
#
_entry.id   AF-A0A2V5NS87-F1
#
_cell.length_a   1.000
_cell.length_b   1.000
_cell.length_c   1.000
_cell.angle_alpha   90.00
_cell.angle_beta   90.00
_cell.angle_gamma   90.00
#
_symmetry.space_group_name_H-M   'P 1'
#
loop_
_entity.id
_entity.type
_entity.pdbx_description
1 polymer ?
#
loop_
_entity_poly.entity_id
_entity_poly.type
_entity_poly.pdbx_seq_one_letter_code
_entity_poly.pdbx_strand_id
1 'polypeptide(L)' 'EAGTWYLHRAVEHWKLQSDPVPFGLAEYNAGASRAQRWSKNDVSDTSARTFLKNVDFPGTRKYVESIIDRYRFYQRRGRM' A
#
# COMPACT_ATOMS: atom_id res chain seq x y z
N GLU A 1 -13.84 8.85 11.67
CA GLU A 1 -12.46 9.39 11.73
C GLU A 1 -11.38 8.32 11.99
N ALA A 2 -11.63 7.29 12.80
CA ALA A 2 -10.66 6.22 13.08
C ALA A 2 -10.05 5.53 11.84
N GLY A 3 -10.83 5.31 10.78
CA GLY A 3 -10.36 4.66 9.55
C GLY A 3 -9.29 5.46 8.80
N THR A 4 -9.47 6.79 8.69
CA THR A 4 -8.48 7.68 8.04
C THR A 4 -7.20 7.76 8.85
N TRP A 5 -7.31 7.78 10.18
CA TRP A 5 -6.15 7.77 11.07
C TRP A 5 -5.33 6.49 10.90
N TYR A 6 -5.97 5.31 10.84
CA TYR A 6 -5.26 4.04 10.66
C TYR A 6 -4.60 3.96 9.28
N LEU A 7 -5.26 4.44 8.23
CA LEU A 7 -4.68 4.51 6.90
C LEU A 7 -3.46 5.43 6.86
N HIS A 8 -3.57 6.62 7.45
CA HIS A 8 -2.45 7.56 7.51
C HIS A 8 -1.26 6.95 8.27
N ARG A 9 -1.51 6.35 9.44
CA ARG A 9 -0.47 5.65 10.22
C ARG A 9 0.21 4.56 9.40
N ALA A 10 -0.54 3.76 8.66
CA ALA A 10 0.02 2.70 7.83
C ALA A 10 0.90 3.29 6.72
N VAL A 11 0.49 4.37 6.04
CA VAL A 11 1.35 5.01 5.02
C VAL A 11 2.63 5.60 5.62
N GLU A 12 2.53 6.24 6.79
CA GLU A 12 3.69 6.81 7.50
C GLU A 12 4.71 5.73 7.93
N HIS A 13 4.24 4.53 8.28
CA HIS A 13 5.11 3.40 8.59
C HIS A 13 6.07 3.07 7.43
N TRP A 14 5.61 3.26 6.19
CA TRP A 14 6.35 2.91 4.98
C TRP A 14 7.06 4.10 4.31
N LYS A 15 7.12 5.28 4.94
CA LYS A 15 7.62 6.53 4.33
C LYS A 15 9.04 6.51 3.76
N LEU A 16 9.86 5.52 4.14
CA LEU A 16 11.22 5.34 3.62
C LEU A 16 11.25 4.59 2.28
N GLN A 17 10.13 4.00 1.84
CA GLN A 17 10.00 3.41 0.52
C GLN A 17 9.78 4.52 -0.52
N SER A 18 10.29 4.29 -1.74
CA SER A 18 10.11 5.24 -2.86
C SER A 18 8.64 5.42 -3.27
N ASP A 19 7.80 4.40 -3.06
CA ASP A 19 6.35 4.47 -3.19
C ASP A 19 5.69 3.82 -1.96
N PRO A 20 5.36 4.59 -0.90
CA PRO A 20 4.87 4.04 0.36
C PRO A 20 3.41 3.57 0.33
N VAL A 21 2.62 4.07 -0.63
CA VAL A 21 1.15 3.88 -0.65
C VAL A 21 0.74 2.41 -0.83
N PRO A 22 1.32 1.63 -1.77
CA PRO A 22 1.00 0.21 -1.93
C PRO A 22 1.24 -0.61 -0.66
N PHE A 23 2.31 -0.30 0.08
CA PHE A 23 2.67 -0.98 1.32
C PHE A 23 1.70 -0.63 2.44
N GLY A 24 1.40 0.66 2.63
CA GLY A 24 0.41 1.12 3.61
C GLY A 24 -0.99 0.56 3.36
N LEU A 25 -1.42 0.44 2.10
CA LEU A 25 -2.70 -0.17 1.74
C LEU A 25 -2.73 -1.68 2.05
N ALA A 26 -1.63 -2.39 1.79
CA ALA A 26 -1.52 -3.80 2.13
C ALA A 26 -1.52 -4.01 3.65
N GLU A 27 -0.83 -3.16 4.42
CA GLU A 27 -0.88 -3.16 5.88
C GLU A 27 -2.28 -2.87 6.40
N TYR A 28 -2.96 -1.87 5.85
CA TYR A 28 -4.32 -1.52 6.24
C TYR A 28 -5.29 -2.70 6.04
N ASN A 29 -5.11 -3.48 4.96
CA ASN A 29 -5.97 -4.61 4.62
C ASN A 29 -5.60 -5.93 5.33
N ALA A 30 -4.31 -6.22 5.47
CA ALA A 30 -3.80 -7.53 5.89
C ALA A 30 -2.89 -7.50 7.13
N GLY A 31 -2.63 -6.32 7.69
CA GLY A 31 -1.82 -6.10 8.88
C GLY A 31 -0.33 -5.88 8.60
N ALA A 32 0.34 -5.18 9.53
CA ALA A 32 1.75 -4.78 9.41
C ALA A 32 2.70 -5.97 9.23
N SER A 33 2.54 -7.04 10.01
CA SER A 33 3.42 -8.23 9.92
C SER A 33 3.39 -8.89 8.54
N ARG A 34 2.24 -8.89 7.86
CA ARG A 34 2.13 -9.43 6.49
C ARG A 34 2.81 -8.51 5.49
N ALA A 35 2.56 -7.19 5.59
CA ALA A 35 3.20 -6.19 4.75
C ALA A 35 4.73 -6.24 4.87
N GLN A 36 5.27 -6.37 6.09
CA GLN A 36 6.69 -6.56 6.34
C GLN A 36 7.25 -7.83 5.70
N ARG A 37 6.56 -8.97 5.84
CA ARG A 37 7.00 -10.20 5.18
C ARG A 37 7.08 -10.04 3.66
N TRP A 38 6.10 -9.36 3.04
CA TRP A 38 6.09 -9.13 1.59
C TRP A 38 7.10 -8.05 1.14
N SER A 39 7.50 -7.14 2.03
CA SER A 39 8.61 -6.19 1.82
C SER A 39 10.00 -6.81 2.03
N LYS A 40 10.06 -8.12 2.34
CA LYS A 40 11.28 -8.85 2.71
C LYS A 40 11.91 -8.31 4.00
N ASN A 41 11.09 -7.94 4.99
CA ASN A 41 11.48 -7.40 6.29
C ASN A 41 12.28 -6.10 6.18
N ASP A 42 11.68 -5.10 5.53
CA ASP A 42 12.17 -3.70 5.49
C ASP A 42 13.48 -3.49 4.72
N VAL A 43 13.67 -4.22 3.63
CA VAL A 43 14.63 -3.80 2.61
C VAL A 43 14.14 -2.48 2.02
N SER A 44 14.84 -1.39 2.34
CA SER A 44 14.63 -0.09 1.71
C SER A 44 14.80 -0.24 0.20
N ASP A 45 13.94 0.46 -0.57
CA ASP A 45 13.95 0.47 -2.04
C ASP A 45 13.33 -0.76 -2.73
N THR A 46 12.44 -1.48 -2.05
CA THR A 46 11.60 -2.46 -2.74
C THR A 46 10.60 -1.73 -3.63
N SER A 47 10.69 -1.89 -4.96
CA SER A 47 9.69 -1.29 -5.85
C SER A 47 8.28 -1.81 -5.56
N ALA A 48 7.27 -0.95 -5.72
CA ALA A 48 5.86 -1.32 -5.59
C ALA A 48 5.48 -2.56 -6.43
N ARG A 49 6.04 -2.68 -7.64
CA ARG A 49 5.82 -3.83 -8.52
C ARG A 49 6.40 -5.11 -7.95
N THR A 50 7.61 -5.06 -7.38
CA THR A 50 8.23 -6.21 -6.72
C THR A 50 7.45 -6.60 -5.47
N PHE A 51 7.05 -5.60 -4.66
CA PHE A 51 6.22 -5.81 -3.48
C PHE A 51 4.91 -6.53 -3.81
N LEU A 52 4.14 -6.03 -4.79
CA LEU A 52 2.86 -6.62 -5.18
C LEU A 52 2.98 -8.06 -5.72
N LYS A 53 4.11 -8.41 -6.34
CA LYS A 53 4.42 -9.79 -6.73
C LYS A 53 4.62 -10.71 -5.52
N ASN A 54 5.19 -10.19 -4.42
CA ASN A 54 5.41 -10.94 -3.19
C ASN A 54 4.14 -11.12 -2.36
N VAL A 55 3.12 -10.27 -2.55
CA VAL A 55 1.82 -10.39 -1.87
C VAL A 55 1.16 -11.71 -2.28
N ASP A 56 1.23 -12.73 -1.44
CA ASP A 56 0.68 -14.06 -1.70
C ASP A 56 -0.84 -14.14 -1.47
N PHE A 57 -1.44 -13.11 -0.87
CA PHE A 57 -2.89 -13.00 -0.70
C PHE A 57 -3.52 -12.32 -1.93
N PRO A 58 -4.21 -13.07 -2.82
CA PRO A 58 -4.74 -12.52 -4.07
C PRO A 58 -5.80 -11.43 -3.83
N GLY A 59 -6.60 -11.57 -2.77
CA GLY A 59 -7.58 -10.54 -2.36
C GLY A 59 -6.91 -9.22 -1.97
N THR A 60 -5.83 -9.28 -1.20
CA THR A 60 -5.07 -8.09 -0.80
C THR A 60 -4.40 -7.42 -2.00
N ARG A 61 -3.81 -8.20 -2.92
CA ARG A 61 -3.23 -7.64 -4.15
C ARG A 61 -4.28 -6.87 -4.96
N LYS A 62 -5.44 -7.50 -5.21
CA LYS A 62 -6.56 -6.89 -5.94
C LYS A 62 -7.09 -5.65 -5.22
N TYR A 63 -7.16 -5.68 -3.89
CA TYR A 63 -7.53 -4.53 -3.08
C TYR A 63 -6.59 -3.34 -3.34
N VAL A 64 -5.28 -3.53 -3.19
CA VAL A 64 -4.29 -2.46 -3.40
C VAL A 64 -4.38 -1.88 -4.81
N GLU A 65 -4.42 -2.73 -5.83
CA GLU A 65 -4.55 -2.32 -7.24
C GLU A 65 -5.82 -1.47 -7.46
N SER A 66 -6.97 -1.95 -6.97
CA SER A 66 -8.25 -1.26 -7.15
C SER A 66 -8.31 0.13 -6.50
N ILE A 67 -7.69 0.28 -5.31
CA ILE A 67 -7.65 1.57 -4.60
C ILE A 67 -6.70 2.54 -5.30
N ILE A 68 -5.55 2.09 -5.79
CA ILE A 68 -4.62 2.92 -6.56
C ILE A 68 -5.27 3.40 -7.86
N ASP A 69 -5.98 2.53 -8.57
CA ASP A 69 -6.69 2.90 -9.79
C ASP A 69 -7.79 3.92 -9.52
N ARG A 70 -8.54 3.74 -8.42
CA ARG A 70 -9.57 4.69 -7.98
C ARG A 70 -8.96 6.04 -7.57
N TYR A 71 -7.85 6.02 -6.85
CA TYR A 71 -7.11 7.21 -6.46
C TYR A 71 -6.66 8.01 -7.69
N ARG A 72 -6.02 7.33 -8.67
CA ARG A 72 -5.61 7.95 -9.93
C ARG A 72 -6.80 8.50 -10.73
N PHE A 73 -7.93 7.80 -10.74
CA PHE A 73 -9.16 8.28 -11.35
C PHE A 73 -9.63 9.60 -10.72
N TYR A 74 -9.69 9.68 -9.38
CA TYR A 74 -10.09 10.90 -8.68
C TYR A 74 -9.08 12.04 -8.83
N GLN A 75 -7.78 11.75 -8.86
CA GLN A 75 -6.75 12.76 -9.14
C GLN A 75 -6.88 13.36 -10.55
N ARG A 76 -7.27 12.57 -11.55
CA ARG A 76 -7.55 13.08 -12.90
C ARG A 76 -8.84 13.87 -12.94
N ARG A 77 -9.89 13.38 -12.28
CA ARG A 77 -11.21 14.04 -12.26
C ARG A 77 -11.21 15.37 -11.50
N GLY A 78 -10.48 15.47 -10.40
CA GLY A 78 -10.37 16.69 -9.58
C GLY A 78 -9.33 17.70 -10.07
N ARG A 79 -8.70 17.45 -11.23
CA ARG A 79 -7.82 18.39 -11.94
C ARG A 79 -8.53 19.20 -13.03
N MET A 80 -9.86 19.07 -13.12
CA MET A 80 -10.74 19.99 -13.85
C MET A 80 -11.15 21.14 -12.94
#